data_AF-A0AAU3URC5-F1
#
_entry.id   AF-A0AAU3URC5-F1
#
_cell.length_a   1.000
_cell.length_b   1.000
_cell.length_c   1.000
_cell.angle_alpha   90.00
_cell.angle_beta   90.00
_cell.angle_gamma   90.00
#
_symmetry.space_group_name_H-M   'P 1'
#
loop_
_entity.id
_entity.type
_entity.pdbx_description
1 polymer ?
#
loop_
_entity_poly.entity_id
_entity_poly.type
_entity_poly.pdbx_seq_one_letter_code
_entity_poly.pdbx_strand_id
1 'polypeptide(L)'
;MDDITYEDTRFALHAAAELLIAGPQYRRFGSIRMRIVLGGFAGIKWPVSVTGSDLVWPQGRTRLHGTYTDLGSAAGFEAEAPPEGLYSDGTRMDPEEPFTVDDDAAATVHDWFAVGDTALRRFAAEPPVLWPEHFDLSVAVDEVNYGVSPGDWDNPQPYAYVGPWTRRQGEFWNAPFGAKRPRSEVSTVESLLDFFREGRARAGDDD
;
A
#
# COMPACT_ATOMS: atom_id res chain seq x y z
N MET A 1 0.19 12.59 16.93
CA MET A 1 -0.91 11.75 16.44
C MET A 1 -1.05 10.59 17.39
N ASP A 2 -2.27 10.25 17.80
CA ASP A 2 -2.51 8.99 18.51
C ASP A 2 -2.64 7.82 17.51
N ASP A 3 -2.47 6.60 18.01
CA ASP A 3 -2.45 5.40 17.18
C ASP A 3 -3.82 5.16 16.51
N ILE A 4 -4.92 5.50 17.17
CA ILE A 4 -6.28 5.33 16.64
C ILE A 4 -6.49 6.20 15.40
N THR A 5 -6.14 7.48 15.45
CA THR A 5 -6.26 8.41 14.32
C THR A 5 -5.45 7.92 13.12
N TYR A 6 -4.25 7.39 13.37
CA TYR A 6 -3.39 6.83 12.33
C TYR A 6 -3.99 5.57 11.72
N GLU A 7 -4.44 4.62 12.54
CA GLU A 7 -5.04 3.36 12.11
C GLU A 7 -6.33 3.58 11.31
N ASP A 8 -7.23 4.46 11.77
CA ASP A 8 -8.48 4.81 11.10
C ASP A 8 -8.19 5.46 9.74
N THR A 9 -7.25 6.41 9.69
CA THR A 9 -6.87 7.06 8.42
C THR A 9 -6.21 6.08 7.46
N ARG A 10 -5.31 5.22 7.95
CA ARG A 10 -4.68 4.15 7.13
C ARG A 10 -5.74 3.21 6.57
N PHE A 11 -6.72 2.80 7.38
CA PHE A 11 -7.82 1.95 6.94
C PHE A 11 -8.69 2.63 5.87
N ALA A 12 -9.02 3.91 6.07
CA ALA A 12 -9.76 4.69 5.07
C ALA A 12 -8.99 4.82 3.74
N LEU A 13 -7.68 5.02 3.78
CA LEU A 13 -6.84 5.07 2.58
C LEU A 13 -6.75 3.69 1.88
N HIS A 14 -6.69 2.61 2.64
CA HIS A 14 -6.74 1.24 2.11
C HIS A 14 -8.08 0.99 1.40
N ALA A 15 -9.20 1.31 2.04
CA ALA A 15 -10.52 1.19 1.44
C ALA A 15 -10.66 2.08 0.19
N ALA A 16 -10.11 3.30 0.19
CA ALA A 16 -10.06 4.14 -1.00
C ALA A 16 -9.26 3.50 -2.15
N ALA A 17 -8.13 2.83 -1.84
CA ALA A 17 -7.34 2.11 -2.83
C ALA A 17 -8.14 0.97 -3.47
N GLU A 18 -8.91 0.21 -2.67
CA GLU A 18 -9.77 -0.86 -3.17
C GLU A 18 -10.97 -0.33 -3.97
N LEU A 19 -11.79 0.52 -3.35
CA LEU A 19 -13.12 0.92 -3.83
C LEU A 19 -13.07 1.97 -4.94
N LEU A 20 -12.13 2.92 -4.89
CA LEU A 20 -12.09 4.05 -5.83
C LEU A 20 -11.09 3.88 -6.96
N ILE A 21 -10.15 2.94 -6.83
CA ILE A 21 -9.08 2.73 -7.80
C ILE A 21 -9.03 1.28 -8.28
N ALA A 22 -8.72 0.32 -7.42
CA ALA A 22 -8.42 -1.05 -7.84
C ALA A 22 -9.63 -1.75 -8.45
N GLY A 23 -10.81 -1.68 -7.82
CA GLY A 23 -12.02 -2.30 -8.34
C GLY A 23 -12.48 -1.70 -9.67
N PRO A 24 -12.66 -0.37 -9.80
CA PRO A 24 -12.96 0.26 -11.08
C PRO A 24 -11.93 -0.04 -12.17
N GLN A 25 -10.64 -0.04 -11.81
CA GLN A 25 -9.57 -0.42 -12.74
C GLN A 25 -9.67 -1.87 -13.17
N TYR A 26 -9.95 -2.80 -12.26
CA TYR A 26 -10.06 -4.22 -12.56
C TYR A 26 -11.24 -4.48 -13.50
N ARG A 27 -12.41 -3.93 -13.18
CA ARG A 27 -13.60 -4.04 -14.03
C ARG A 27 -13.35 -3.56 -15.46
N ARG A 28 -12.59 -2.46 -15.62
CA ARG A 28 -12.33 -1.87 -16.93
C ARG A 28 -11.16 -2.50 -17.67
N PHE A 29 -10.11 -2.92 -16.96
CA PHE A 29 -8.80 -3.24 -17.54
C PHE A 29 -8.18 -4.55 -17.06
N GLY A 30 -8.86 -5.29 -16.18
CA GLY A 30 -8.41 -6.58 -15.64
C GLY A 30 -7.17 -6.48 -14.74
N SER A 31 -6.92 -5.33 -14.11
CA SER A 31 -5.75 -5.14 -13.25
C SER A 31 -6.08 -4.36 -11.99
N ILE A 32 -5.56 -4.84 -10.86
CA ILE A 32 -5.60 -4.17 -9.55
C ILE A 32 -4.31 -3.44 -9.21
N ARG A 33 -3.29 -3.48 -10.09
CA ARG A 33 -1.98 -2.89 -9.81
C ARG A 33 -2.07 -1.37 -9.71
N MET A 34 -1.45 -0.81 -8.68
CA MET A 34 -1.40 0.63 -8.45
C MET A 34 0.05 1.11 -8.36
N ARG A 35 0.25 2.43 -8.32
CA ARG A 35 1.57 3.07 -8.21
C ARG A 35 1.54 4.23 -7.23
N ILE A 36 2.71 4.54 -6.70
CA ILE A 36 2.92 5.78 -5.94
C ILE A 36 3.04 6.97 -6.92
N VAL A 37 2.47 8.10 -6.51
CA VAL A 37 2.60 9.41 -7.15
C VAL A 37 3.02 10.44 -6.08
N LEU A 38 3.39 11.65 -6.49
CA LEU A 38 3.75 12.69 -5.53
C LEU A 38 2.59 12.97 -4.57
N GLY A 39 2.81 12.70 -3.28
CA GLY A 39 1.82 12.91 -2.23
C GLY A 39 0.67 11.90 -2.20
N GLY A 40 0.78 10.74 -2.87
CA GLY A 40 -0.23 9.70 -2.74
C GLY A 40 -0.07 8.53 -3.70
N PHE A 41 -1.18 7.98 -4.18
CA PHE A 41 -1.20 6.78 -5.02
C PHE A 41 -2.27 6.85 -6.11
N ALA A 42 -2.06 6.10 -7.19
CA ALA A 42 -2.91 6.15 -8.37
C ALA A 42 -3.04 4.77 -9.04
N GLY A 43 -4.08 4.64 -9.87
CA GLY A 43 -4.17 3.56 -10.85
C GLY A 43 -3.03 3.61 -11.88
N ILE A 44 -2.73 2.45 -12.46
CA ILE A 44 -1.83 2.34 -13.62
C ILE A 44 -2.57 2.73 -14.91
N LYS A 45 -3.81 2.27 -15.05
CA LYS A 45 -4.68 2.50 -16.22
C LYS A 45 -5.93 3.31 -15.89
N TRP A 46 -6.35 3.28 -14.63
CA TRP A 46 -7.49 4.05 -14.14
C TRP A 46 -7.04 5.47 -13.78
N PRO A 47 -7.62 6.53 -14.37
CA PRO A 47 -7.12 7.90 -14.26
C PRO A 47 -7.58 8.58 -12.97
N VAL A 48 -7.56 7.85 -11.86
CA VAL A 48 -7.94 8.32 -10.53
C VAL A 48 -6.76 8.13 -9.59
N SER A 49 -6.55 9.11 -8.72
CA SER A 49 -5.52 9.10 -7.70
C SER A 49 -6.05 9.66 -6.39
N VAL A 50 -5.47 9.20 -5.30
CA VAL A 50 -5.51 9.88 -4.00
C VAL A 50 -4.26 10.73 -3.88
N THR A 51 -4.40 11.99 -3.45
CA THR A 51 -3.28 12.90 -3.21
C THR A 51 -3.54 13.72 -1.95
N GLY A 52 -2.69 13.55 -0.93
CA GLY A 52 -3.00 13.99 0.42
C GLY A 52 -4.29 13.34 0.88
N SER A 53 -5.29 14.17 1.14
CA SER A 53 -6.63 13.74 1.56
C SER A 53 -7.69 14.02 0.50
N ASP A 54 -7.29 14.17 -0.76
CA ASP A 54 -8.18 14.42 -1.89
C ASP A 54 -8.24 13.21 -2.83
N LEU A 55 -9.44 12.92 -3.34
CA LEU A 55 -9.64 12.15 -4.56
C LEU A 55 -9.48 13.07 -5.76
N VAL A 56 -8.71 12.65 -6.75
CA VAL A 56 -8.39 13.43 -7.96
C VAL A 56 -8.67 12.59 -9.20
N TRP A 57 -9.36 13.17 -10.18
CA TRP A 57 -9.69 12.59 -11.48
C TRP A 57 -9.56 13.66 -12.58
N PRO A 58 -9.65 13.35 -13.89
CA PRO A 58 -9.29 14.31 -14.93
C PRO A 58 -10.15 15.58 -14.95
N GLN A 59 -11.38 15.50 -14.45
CA GLN A 59 -12.34 16.60 -14.45
C GLN A 59 -12.41 17.36 -13.12
N GLY A 60 -11.76 16.90 -12.06
CA GLY A 60 -11.90 17.54 -10.76
C GLY A 60 -11.17 16.88 -9.61
N ARG A 61 -11.47 17.40 -8.42
CA ARG A 61 -11.02 16.87 -7.14
C ARG A 61 -12.09 17.06 -6.08
N THR A 62 -12.08 16.21 -5.07
CA THR A 62 -12.91 16.35 -3.88
C THR A 62 -12.19 15.78 -2.67
N ARG A 63 -12.56 16.23 -1.47
CA ARG A 63 -12.01 15.72 -0.21
C ARG A 63 -12.45 14.26 0.00
N LEU A 64 -11.55 13.42 0.50
CA LEU A 64 -11.86 12.08 1.00
C LEU A 64 -12.62 12.17 2.34
N HIS A 65 -13.94 12.30 2.25
CA HIS A 65 -14.84 12.41 3.39
C HIS A 65 -16.25 11.97 2.97
N GLY A 66 -17.03 11.43 3.90
CA GLY A 66 -18.38 10.95 3.63
C GLY A 66 -18.34 9.47 3.26
N THR A 67 -19.01 9.07 2.18
CA THR A 67 -19.05 7.66 1.74
C THR A 67 -18.27 7.47 0.44
N TYR A 68 -17.81 6.25 0.17
CA TYR A 68 -17.12 5.94 -1.09
C TYR A 68 -18.08 5.99 -2.29
N THR A 69 -19.35 5.62 -2.11
CA THR A 69 -20.39 5.77 -3.14
C THR A 69 -20.56 7.21 -3.60
N ASP A 70 -20.62 8.16 -2.67
CA ASP A 70 -20.77 9.58 -3.00
C ASP A 70 -19.54 10.11 -3.74
N LEU A 71 -18.35 9.69 -3.31
CA LEU A 71 -17.08 10.07 -3.94
C LEU A 71 -16.97 9.53 -5.38
N GLY A 72 -17.32 8.25 -5.59
CA GLY A 72 -17.39 7.65 -6.92
C GLY A 72 -18.40 8.40 -7.80
N SER A 73 -19.60 8.64 -7.28
CA SER A 73 -20.67 9.36 -7.99
C SER A 73 -20.24 10.77 -8.40
N ALA A 74 -19.56 11.50 -7.52
CA ALA A 74 -19.02 12.82 -7.81
C ALA A 74 -17.93 12.79 -8.91
N ALA A 75 -17.15 11.72 -8.96
CA ALA A 75 -16.13 11.50 -9.98
C ALA A 75 -16.66 10.81 -11.26
N GLY A 76 -17.94 10.44 -11.30
CA GLY A 76 -18.62 9.87 -12.46
C GLY A 76 -18.40 8.38 -12.66
N PHE A 77 -18.15 7.61 -11.59
CA PHE A 77 -18.01 6.16 -11.64
C PHE A 77 -18.59 5.48 -10.39
N GLU A 78 -18.81 4.17 -10.45
CA GLU A 78 -19.26 3.39 -9.30
C GLU A 78 -18.07 2.98 -8.44
N ALA A 79 -18.11 3.31 -7.15
CA ALA A 79 -17.14 2.81 -6.17
C ALA A 79 -17.46 1.34 -5.86
N GLU A 80 -16.51 0.45 -6.10
CA GLU A 80 -16.69 -0.99 -5.91
C GLU A 80 -15.36 -1.64 -5.63
N ALA A 81 -15.34 -2.63 -4.74
CA ALA A 81 -14.14 -3.43 -4.49
C ALA A 81 -13.84 -4.32 -5.71
N PRO A 82 -12.61 -4.86 -5.84
CA PRO A 82 -12.35 -5.94 -6.76
C PRO A 82 -13.28 -7.15 -6.49
N PRO A 83 -13.60 -7.98 -7.50
CA PRO A 83 -14.57 -9.06 -7.35
C PRO A 83 -14.21 -10.04 -6.23
N GLU A 84 -15.24 -10.56 -5.57
CA GLU A 84 -15.08 -11.60 -4.54
C GLU A 84 -14.25 -12.78 -5.06
N GLY A 85 -13.32 -13.25 -4.23
CA GLY A 85 -12.44 -14.37 -4.55
C GLY A 85 -11.23 -14.01 -5.41
N LEU A 86 -11.06 -12.75 -5.83
CA LEU A 86 -9.80 -12.31 -6.47
C LEU A 86 -8.62 -12.38 -5.47
N TYR A 87 -8.89 -12.03 -4.22
CA TYR A 87 -8.01 -12.21 -3.08
C TYR A 87 -8.84 -12.42 -1.79
N SER A 88 -8.24 -12.99 -0.74
CA SER A 88 -8.96 -13.30 0.52
C SER A 88 -8.94 -12.16 1.54
N ASP A 89 -7.91 -11.31 1.45
CA ASP A 89 -7.59 -10.27 2.42
C ASP A 89 -7.93 -8.89 1.85
N GLY A 90 -8.49 -8.00 2.66
CA GLY A 90 -8.91 -6.67 2.20
C GLY A 90 -9.76 -5.98 3.25
N THR A 91 -10.16 -4.74 3.02
CA THR A 91 -10.90 -3.96 4.02
C THR A 91 -12.31 -4.47 4.23
N ARG A 92 -12.95 -5.01 3.17
CA ARG A 92 -14.38 -5.35 3.14
C ARG A 92 -15.26 -4.17 3.59
N MET A 93 -14.77 -2.95 3.37
CA MET A 93 -15.46 -1.72 3.73
C MET A 93 -16.77 -1.61 2.94
N ASP A 94 -17.87 -1.31 3.64
CA ASP A 94 -19.12 -0.97 2.98
C ASP A 94 -18.95 0.39 2.30
N PRO A 95 -19.18 0.52 0.98
CA PRO A 95 -19.01 1.79 0.28
C PRO A 95 -19.98 2.88 0.77
N GLU A 96 -21.07 2.53 1.47
CA GLU A 96 -22.01 3.45 2.12
C GLU A 96 -21.59 3.84 3.55
N GLU A 97 -20.59 3.19 4.14
CA GLU A 97 -20.14 3.51 5.49
C GLU A 97 -19.36 4.83 5.52
N PRO A 98 -19.75 5.80 6.37
CA PRO A 98 -19.05 7.07 6.46
C PRO A 98 -17.64 6.93 7.02
N PHE A 99 -16.71 7.69 6.47
CA PHE A 99 -15.32 7.74 6.93
C PHE A 99 -14.76 9.17 6.95
N THR A 100 -13.62 9.32 7.63
CA THR A 100 -12.83 10.55 7.67
C THR A 100 -11.36 10.24 7.42
N VAL A 101 -10.63 11.25 6.96
CA VAL A 101 -9.17 11.19 6.75
C VAL A 101 -8.54 12.39 7.45
N ASP A 102 -7.65 12.10 8.40
CA ASP A 102 -6.82 13.11 9.03
C ASP A 102 -5.63 13.48 8.10
N ASP A 103 -5.36 14.78 7.97
CA ASP A 103 -4.34 15.28 7.04
C ASP A 103 -2.92 14.90 7.43
N ASP A 104 -2.59 14.97 8.72
CA ASP A 104 -1.26 14.64 9.21
C ASP A 104 -1.02 13.12 9.12
N ALA A 105 -2.08 12.33 9.32
CA ALA A 105 -2.02 10.87 9.27
C ALA A 105 -1.83 10.42 7.82
N ALA A 106 -2.61 10.99 6.90
CA ALA A 106 -2.46 10.76 5.47
C ALA A 106 -1.05 11.14 4.99
N ALA A 107 -0.54 12.31 5.41
CA ALA A 107 0.83 12.71 5.10
C ALA A 107 1.86 11.67 5.60
N THR A 108 1.68 11.15 6.81
CA THR A 108 2.58 10.12 7.39
C THR A 108 2.60 8.83 6.56
N VAL A 109 1.43 8.39 6.05
CA VAL A 109 1.29 7.23 5.16
C VAL A 109 1.96 7.49 3.81
N HIS A 110 1.65 8.64 3.18
CA HIS A 110 2.17 8.99 1.86
C HIS A 110 3.69 9.18 1.85
N ASP A 111 4.24 9.80 2.89
CA ASP A 111 5.69 9.95 3.06
C ASP A 111 6.39 8.59 3.18
N TRP A 112 5.78 7.64 3.87
CA TRP A 112 6.34 6.30 4.00
C TRP A 112 6.40 5.58 2.65
N PHE A 113 5.31 5.65 1.88
CA PHE A 113 5.29 5.11 0.52
C PHE A 113 6.28 5.82 -0.41
N ALA A 114 6.46 7.14 -0.29
CA ALA A 114 7.42 7.87 -1.11
C ALA A 114 8.88 7.43 -0.85
N VAL A 115 9.25 7.23 0.42
CA VAL A 115 10.56 6.70 0.81
C VAL A 115 10.73 5.25 0.32
N GLY A 116 9.70 4.42 0.49
CA GLY A 116 9.66 3.05 -0.01
C GLY A 116 9.80 2.94 -1.54
N ASP A 117 9.03 3.71 -2.30
CA ASP A 117 9.08 3.74 -3.77
C ASP A 117 10.47 4.11 -4.27
N THR A 118 11.07 5.13 -3.64
CA THR A 118 12.44 5.55 -3.98
C THR A 118 13.46 4.44 -3.69
N ALA A 119 13.34 3.74 -2.55
CA ALA A 119 14.23 2.64 -2.19
C ALA A 119 14.07 1.44 -3.14
N LEU A 120 12.83 1.01 -3.40
CA LEU A 120 12.54 -0.16 -4.24
C LEU A 120 12.98 0.07 -5.70
N ARG A 121 12.78 1.28 -6.26
CA ARG A 121 13.29 1.65 -7.59
C ARG A 121 14.82 1.65 -7.69
N ARG A 122 15.53 1.87 -6.58
CA ARG A 122 16.99 1.77 -6.51
C ARG A 122 17.47 0.35 -6.26
N PHE A 123 16.61 -0.51 -5.73
CA PHE A 123 16.93 -1.88 -5.33
C PHE A 123 16.74 -2.91 -6.45
N ALA A 124 15.69 -2.72 -7.27
CA ALA A 124 15.27 -3.67 -8.30
C ALA A 124 15.04 -2.97 -9.65
N ALA A 125 15.14 -3.74 -10.75
CA ALA A 125 14.87 -3.22 -12.09
C ALA A 125 13.36 -3.18 -12.38
N GLU A 126 12.61 -4.09 -11.77
CA GLU A 126 11.16 -4.17 -11.82
C GLU A 126 10.53 -2.96 -11.12
N PRO A 127 9.46 -2.38 -11.69
CA PRO A 127 8.78 -1.25 -11.07
C PRO A 127 8.03 -1.71 -9.81
N PRO A 128 8.08 -0.93 -8.70
CA PRO A 128 7.26 -1.19 -7.53
C PRO A 128 5.77 -1.13 -7.86
N VAL A 129 4.98 -1.99 -7.22
CA VAL A 129 3.53 -2.05 -7.33
C VAL A 129 2.94 -1.86 -5.94
N LEU A 130 2.00 -0.92 -5.82
CA LEU A 130 1.13 -0.84 -4.64
C LEU A 130 0.01 -1.87 -4.83
N TRP A 131 -0.08 -2.82 -3.90
CA TRP A 131 -1.10 -3.85 -3.90
C TRP A 131 -2.26 -3.44 -3.01
N PRO A 132 -3.50 -3.41 -3.52
CA PRO A 132 -4.65 -3.02 -2.74
C PRO A 132 -5.09 -4.09 -1.74
N GLU A 133 -4.66 -5.35 -1.89
CA GLU A 133 -5.01 -6.47 -0.98
C GLU A 133 -4.45 -6.28 0.44
N HIS A 134 -3.19 -5.83 0.55
CA HIS A 134 -2.51 -5.58 1.83
C HIS A 134 -2.16 -4.12 2.05
N PHE A 135 -2.51 -3.26 1.08
CA PHE A 135 -2.15 -1.85 1.04
C PHE A 135 -0.66 -1.61 1.30
N ASP A 136 0.17 -2.36 0.59
CA ASP A 136 1.62 -2.35 0.72
C ASP A 136 2.28 -2.15 -0.65
N LEU A 137 3.46 -1.51 -0.64
CA LEU A 137 4.23 -1.24 -1.83
C LEU A 137 5.38 -2.23 -1.92
N SER A 138 5.45 -2.98 -3.02
CA SER A 138 6.44 -4.05 -3.11
C SER A 138 6.96 -4.32 -4.52
N VAL A 139 8.06 -5.08 -4.55
CA VAL A 139 8.65 -5.70 -5.74
C VAL A 139 8.99 -7.15 -5.41
N ALA A 140 8.83 -8.04 -6.38
CA ALA A 140 9.27 -9.43 -6.28
C ALA A 140 10.54 -9.63 -7.12
N VAL A 141 11.60 -10.13 -6.51
CA VAL A 141 12.88 -10.46 -7.16
C VAL A 141 13.32 -11.83 -6.68
N ASP A 142 13.59 -12.75 -7.61
CA ASP A 142 14.07 -14.11 -7.33
C ASP A 142 13.25 -14.84 -6.26
N GLU A 143 11.92 -14.85 -6.42
CA GLU A 143 10.97 -15.48 -5.46
C GLU A 143 11.01 -14.90 -4.03
N VAL A 144 11.44 -13.65 -3.90
CA VAL A 144 11.42 -12.90 -2.64
C VAL A 144 10.69 -11.58 -2.83
N ASN A 145 9.71 -11.32 -1.97
CA ASN A 145 8.98 -10.05 -1.93
C ASN A 145 9.73 -9.06 -1.03
N TYR A 146 9.96 -7.84 -1.52
CA TYR A 146 10.56 -6.74 -0.76
C TYR A 146 9.59 -5.58 -0.78
N GLY A 147 9.28 -5.01 0.37
CA GLY A 147 8.27 -3.97 0.41
C GLY A 147 8.21 -3.18 1.69
N VAL A 148 7.30 -2.21 1.68
CA VAL A 148 6.92 -1.40 2.82
C VAL A 148 5.40 -1.41 2.98
N SER A 149 4.96 -1.50 4.23
CA SER A 149 3.55 -1.38 4.61
C SER A 149 3.40 -0.19 5.57
N PRO A 150 2.32 0.62 5.44
CA PRO A 150 1.97 1.63 6.44
C PRO A 150 1.44 0.99 7.74
N GLY A 151 1.39 -0.34 7.79
CA GLY A 151 0.89 -1.17 8.88
C GLY A 151 -0.29 -2.02 8.41
N ASP A 152 -0.61 -3.04 9.18
CA ASP A 152 -1.79 -3.90 9.04
C ASP A 152 -2.44 -4.18 10.40
N TRP A 153 -3.31 -5.19 10.48
CA TRP A 153 -3.98 -5.59 11.73
C TRP A 153 -3.04 -6.24 12.75
N ASP A 154 -2.06 -7.02 12.29
CA ASP A 154 -1.09 -7.69 13.14
C ASP A 154 0.09 -6.77 13.50
N ASN A 155 0.31 -5.72 12.70
CA ASN A 155 1.40 -4.76 12.79
C ASN A 155 0.86 -3.34 12.56
N PRO A 156 0.27 -2.70 13.59
CA PRO A 156 -0.42 -1.42 13.40
C PRO A 156 0.48 -0.31 12.84
N GLN A 157 1.75 -0.33 13.23
CA GLN A 157 2.74 0.69 12.87
C GLN A 157 3.45 0.38 11.54
N PRO A 158 3.91 1.41 10.80
CA PRO A 158 4.67 1.23 9.56
C PRO A 158 5.90 0.33 9.70
N TYR A 159 6.12 -0.53 8.70
CA TYR A 159 7.26 -1.43 8.66
C TYR A 159 7.72 -1.72 7.22
N ALA A 160 8.98 -2.14 7.09
CA ALA A 160 9.52 -2.73 5.88
C ALA A 160 9.61 -4.25 6.05
N TYR A 161 9.55 -5.00 4.95
CA TYR A 161 9.63 -6.45 5.00
C TYR A 161 10.48 -7.05 3.86
N VAL A 162 10.93 -8.28 4.13
CA VAL A 162 11.51 -9.20 3.16
C VAL A 162 10.81 -10.55 3.35
N GLY A 163 10.09 -11.02 2.34
CA GLY A 163 9.28 -12.23 2.39
C GLY A 163 9.62 -13.22 1.29
N PRO A 164 10.55 -14.17 1.53
CA PRO A 164 10.81 -15.27 0.61
C PRO A 164 9.58 -16.17 0.46
N TRP A 165 9.30 -16.64 -0.75
CA TRP A 165 8.17 -17.56 -1.00
C TRP A 165 8.38 -18.90 -0.28
N THR A 166 9.62 -19.34 -0.16
CA THR A 166 10.02 -20.46 0.69
C THR A 166 10.43 -19.94 2.06
N ARG A 167 9.69 -20.31 3.11
CA ARG A 167 9.95 -19.87 4.48
C ARG A 167 11.38 -20.19 4.91
N ARG A 168 12.02 -19.22 5.56
CA ARG A 168 13.37 -19.32 6.12
C ARG A 168 13.32 -19.21 7.65
N GLN A 169 14.35 -19.73 8.33
CA GLN A 169 14.45 -19.72 9.78
C GLN A 169 15.75 -19.05 10.25
N GLY A 170 15.73 -18.48 11.45
CA GLY A 170 16.88 -17.81 12.05
C GLY A 170 16.52 -16.43 12.61
N GLU A 171 17.48 -15.79 13.27
CA GLU A 171 17.26 -14.52 13.99
C GLU A 171 16.76 -13.39 13.07
N PHE A 172 17.22 -13.37 11.81
CA PHE A 172 16.78 -12.39 10.83
C PHE A 172 15.31 -12.59 10.41
N TRP A 173 14.88 -13.85 10.26
CA TRP A 173 13.54 -14.25 9.81
C TRP A 173 12.55 -14.22 10.97
N ASN A 174 12.29 -13.00 11.45
CA ASN A 174 11.57 -12.69 12.69
C ASN A 174 10.03 -12.56 12.54
N ALA A 175 9.47 -12.94 11.38
CA ALA A 175 8.05 -12.88 11.07
C ALA A 175 7.58 -14.16 10.36
N PRO A 176 6.29 -14.54 10.46
CA PRO A 176 5.78 -15.78 9.83
C PRO A 176 5.90 -15.79 8.31
N PHE A 177 6.01 -14.61 7.69
CA PHE A 177 6.20 -14.42 6.25
C PHE A 177 7.67 -14.17 5.86
N GLY A 178 8.60 -14.03 6.82
CA GLY A 178 9.99 -13.69 6.55
C GLY A 178 10.59 -12.76 7.61
N ALA A 179 11.08 -11.60 7.19
CA ALA A 179 11.69 -10.61 8.06
C ALA A 179 10.95 -9.27 7.98
N LYS A 180 10.88 -8.56 9.10
CA LYS A 180 10.36 -7.19 9.17
C LYS A 180 11.22 -6.28 10.03
N ARG A 181 11.18 -4.98 9.71
CA ARG A 181 11.81 -3.89 10.48
C ARG A 181 10.81 -2.74 10.62
N PRO A 182 10.58 -2.21 11.83
CA PRO A 182 9.71 -1.05 12.01
C PRO A 182 10.33 0.19 11.33
N ARG A 183 9.48 1.11 10.86
CA ARG A 183 9.92 2.35 10.20
C ARG A 183 10.92 3.15 11.04
N SER A 184 10.84 3.10 12.37
CA SER A 184 11.79 3.76 13.27
C SER A 184 13.24 3.28 13.08
N GLU A 185 13.45 2.03 12.65
CA GLU A 185 14.76 1.44 12.38
C GLU A 185 15.21 1.64 10.92
N VAL A 186 14.26 1.77 9.99
CA VAL A 186 14.51 1.87 8.55
C VAL A 186 13.83 3.07 7.89
N SER A 187 13.92 4.24 8.53
CA SER A 187 13.18 5.44 8.14
C SER A 187 13.71 6.16 6.88
N THR A 188 14.88 5.76 6.38
CA THR A 188 15.54 6.39 5.23
C THR A 188 15.66 5.44 4.05
N VAL A 189 15.86 6.00 2.85
CA VAL A 189 16.11 5.21 1.64
C VAL A 189 17.36 4.34 1.79
N GLU A 190 18.42 4.83 2.44
CA GLU A 190 19.66 4.08 2.65
C GLU A 190 19.43 2.88 3.58
N SER A 191 18.79 3.11 4.73
CA SER A 191 18.47 2.04 5.68
C SER A 191 17.53 0.97 5.10
N LEU A 192 16.59 1.37 4.22
CA LEU A 192 15.74 0.41 3.50
C LEU A 192 16.56 -0.43 2.50
N LEU A 193 17.45 0.21 1.75
CA LEU A 193 18.33 -0.49 0.80
C LEU A 193 19.22 -1.50 1.50
N ASP A 194 19.78 -1.14 2.66
CA ASP A 194 20.62 -2.04 3.44
C ASP A 194 19.82 -3.24 3.95
N PHE A 195 18.61 -3.01 4.47
CA PHE A 195 17.72 -4.08 4.90
C PHE A 195 17.33 -5.02 3.73
N PHE A 196 16.98 -4.47 2.57
CA PHE A 196 16.62 -5.28 1.40
C PHE A 196 17.81 -6.07 0.84
N ARG A 197 19.02 -5.48 0.84
CA ARG A 197 20.25 -6.17 0.41
C ARG A 197 20.63 -7.29 1.37
N GLU A 198 20.52 -7.07 2.68
CA GLU A 198 20.72 -8.11 3.69
C GLU A 198 19.72 -9.24 3.48
N GLY A 199 18.45 -8.91 3.28
CA GLY A 199 17.40 -9.89 2.99
C GLY A 199 17.68 -10.71 1.73
N ARG A 200 18.14 -10.06 0.64
CA ARG A 200 18.51 -10.75 -0.60
C ARG A 200 19.68 -11.72 -0.38
N ALA A 201 20.73 -11.28 0.32
CA ALA A 201 21.88 -12.14 0.60
C ALA A 201 21.46 -13.38 1.41
N ARG A 202 20.74 -13.18 2.51
CA ARG A 202 20.29 -14.27 3.39
C ARG A 202 19.27 -15.20 2.73
N ALA A 203 18.48 -14.71 1.77
CA ALA A 203 17.53 -15.53 1.04
C ALA A 203 18.20 -16.42 -0.02
N GLY A 204 19.39 -16.03 -0.50
CA GLY A 204 20.20 -16.80 -1.45
C GLY A 204 21.17 -17.79 -0.79
N ASP A 205 21.41 -17.66 0.51
CA ASP A 205 22.13 -18.67 1.27
C ASP A 205 21.22 -19.92 1.41
N ASP A 206 21.60 -21.00 0.72
CA ASP A 206 21.04 -22.33 1.00
C ASP A 206 21.59 -22.81 2.36
N ASP A 207 20.71 -23.24 3.26
CA ASP A 207 21.08 -23.89 4.53
C ASP A 207 21.91 -25.17 4.28
#